data_AF-A0A520LR23-F1
#
_entry.id   AF-A0A520LR23-F1
#
_cell.length_a   1.000
_cell.length_b   1.000
_cell.length_c   1.000
_cell.angle_alpha   90.00
_cell.angle_beta   90.00
_cell.angle_gamma   90.00
#
_symmetry.space_group_name_H-M   'P 1'
#
loop_
_entity.id
_entity.type
_entity.pdbx_description
1 polymer ?
#
loop_
_entity_poly.entity_id
_entity_poly.type
_entity_poly.pdbx_seq_one_letter_code
_entity_poly.pdbx_strand_id
1 'polypeptide(L)'
;MKFSHKYIIIGAGSAGCVLANKLSENPENSVLLIEAGPMDNYSSIKMPLAASSLFKNKKYGWCYETEPEKNLNNRTINWPRGKTLGGSSSINGMLYIRGQAEDYEAWERAGNKGWGYRDLMKYFVALENNQNHEDQYHGNFGSLWVQTYEPILEASKSFLNACKKYGLTQNNDFNGDDQGGFGQYQVNIKDGQRFSAADAFLKPVLDRTNLDLLTNALVEKVITSNKKAIGVKVKIKNEVHVIGSTSEIILCGGSINSPQILMLSGIGPMKHLKDHQISVIQDLPGVGQNLQDHLTVNISYKINKLKTFSELMKPLGMVK
;
A
#
# COMPACT_ATOMS: atom_id res chain seq x y z
N MET A 1 2.05 21.81 -17.94
CA MET A 1 1.29 20.56 -17.70
C MET A 1 0.57 20.21 -18.99
N LYS A 2 0.72 18.99 -19.52
CA LYS A 2 -0.04 18.56 -20.70
C LYS A 2 -1.53 18.52 -20.35
N PHE A 3 -2.39 18.91 -21.28
CA PHE A 3 -3.84 18.87 -21.08
C PHE A 3 -4.43 17.46 -21.20
N SER A 4 -3.67 16.49 -21.74
CA SER A 4 -4.11 15.11 -21.91
C SER A 4 -2.95 14.11 -21.88
N HIS A 5 -3.23 12.89 -21.41
CA HIS A 5 -2.32 11.75 -21.38
C HIS A 5 -3.00 10.49 -21.92
N LYS A 6 -2.24 9.45 -22.22
CA LYS A 6 -2.80 8.15 -22.63
C LYS A 6 -3.35 7.39 -21.42
N TYR A 7 -2.58 7.38 -20.33
CA TYR A 7 -2.97 6.80 -19.06
C TYR A 7 -2.91 7.84 -17.95
N ILE A 8 -3.95 7.89 -17.12
CA ILE A 8 -3.93 8.64 -15.87
C ILE A 8 -4.05 7.65 -14.71
N ILE A 9 -3.06 7.64 -13.81
CA ILE A 9 -3.05 6.84 -12.60
C ILE A 9 -3.34 7.76 -11.41
N ILE A 10 -4.37 7.43 -10.65
CA ILE A 10 -4.83 8.24 -9.51
C ILE A 10 -4.34 7.61 -8.21
N GLY A 11 -3.27 8.17 -7.65
CA GLY A 11 -2.63 7.75 -6.42
C GLY A 11 -1.25 7.12 -6.68
N ALA A 12 -0.19 7.73 -6.16
CA ALA A 12 1.16 7.18 -6.18
C ALA A 12 1.40 6.25 -4.97
N GLY A 13 0.41 5.40 -4.66
CA GLY A 13 0.50 4.36 -3.65
C GLY A 13 1.23 3.12 -4.14
N SER A 14 1.19 2.04 -3.35
CA SER A 14 1.89 0.79 -3.65
C SER A 14 1.64 0.24 -5.07
N ALA A 15 0.36 0.12 -5.47
CA ALA A 15 0.02 -0.33 -6.82
C ALA A 15 0.26 0.74 -7.89
N GLY A 16 0.02 2.01 -7.57
CA GLY A 16 0.20 3.13 -8.51
C GLY A 16 1.64 3.31 -8.95
N CYS A 17 2.60 3.14 -8.04
CA CYS A 17 4.03 3.16 -8.36
C CYS A 17 4.42 2.02 -9.33
N VAL A 18 3.91 0.80 -9.12
CA VAL A 18 4.16 -0.34 -10.01
C VAL A 18 3.57 -0.09 -11.40
N LEU A 19 2.32 0.37 -11.47
CA LEU A 19 1.65 0.66 -12.74
C LEU A 19 2.30 1.80 -13.50
N ALA A 20 2.74 2.86 -12.83
CA ALA A 20 3.44 3.96 -13.46
C ALA A 20 4.73 3.48 -14.12
N ASN A 21 5.49 2.60 -13.44
CA ASN A 21 6.67 1.98 -14.03
C ASN A 21 6.30 1.12 -15.25
N LYS A 22 5.40 0.15 -15.08
CA LYS A 22 5.05 -0.80 -16.15
C LYS A 22 4.43 -0.17 -17.38
N LEU A 23 3.54 0.81 -17.20
CA LEU A 23 2.93 1.49 -18.35
C LEU A 23 3.92 2.41 -19.05
N SER A 24 4.85 3.05 -18.34
CA SER A 24 5.85 3.94 -18.95
C SER A 24 7.07 3.22 -19.52
N GLU A 25 7.23 1.90 -19.31
CA GLU A 25 8.28 1.08 -19.95
C GLU A 25 8.19 1.18 -21.48
N ASN A 26 6.98 1.30 -22.04
CA ASN A 26 6.80 1.60 -23.46
C ASN A 26 6.84 3.13 -23.68
N PRO A 27 7.81 3.67 -24.45
CA PRO A 27 7.96 5.11 -24.66
C PRO A 27 6.76 5.76 -25.37
N GLU A 28 5.95 4.99 -26.11
CA GLU A 28 4.73 5.46 -26.78
C GLU A 28 3.57 5.74 -25.80
N ASN A 29 3.69 5.29 -24.55
CA ASN A 29 2.69 5.52 -23.54
C ASN A 29 2.97 6.82 -22.79
N SER A 30 2.17 7.85 -23.04
CA SER A 30 2.13 9.06 -22.19
C SER A 30 1.37 8.75 -20.89
N VAL A 31 2.06 8.73 -19.76
CA VAL A 31 1.53 8.37 -18.44
C VAL A 31 1.55 9.59 -17.52
N LEU A 32 0.43 9.86 -16.86
CA LEU A 32 0.32 10.82 -15.77
C LEU A 32 0.05 10.10 -14.45
N LEU A 33 0.92 10.28 -13.46
CA LEU A 33 0.70 9.83 -12.10
C LEU A 33 0.32 11.03 -11.21
N ILE A 34 -0.81 10.96 -10.53
CA ILE A 34 -1.32 12.03 -9.66
C ILE A 34 -1.34 11.57 -8.21
N GLU A 35 -0.71 12.32 -7.31
CA GLU A 35 -0.66 12.04 -5.87
C GLU A 35 -1.14 13.25 -5.05
N ALA A 36 -2.05 12.99 -4.12
CA ALA A 36 -2.60 14.02 -3.23
C ALA A 36 -1.56 14.54 -2.24
N GLY A 37 -0.63 13.68 -1.81
CA GLY A 37 0.45 14.01 -0.91
C GLY A 37 1.69 14.65 -1.54
N PRO A 38 2.63 15.11 -0.71
CA PRO A 38 3.93 15.59 -1.17
C PRO A 38 4.87 14.42 -1.53
N MET A 39 6.07 14.77 -2.01
CA MET A 39 7.20 13.85 -2.09
C MET A 39 7.51 13.19 -0.74
N ASP A 40 8.08 11.99 -0.77
CA ASP A 40 8.42 11.17 0.40
C ASP A 40 9.80 11.52 1.01
N ASN A 41 10.13 12.81 1.06
CA ASN A 41 11.46 13.30 1.46
C ASN A 41 11.65 13.49 2.98
N TYR A 42 10.69 13.05 3.80
CA TYR A 42 10.79 13.17 5.25
C TYR A 42 11.70 12.09 5.83
N SER A 43 12.68 12.47 6.65
CA SER A 43 13.65 11.52 7.23
C SER A 43 12.98 10.38 8.00
N SER A 44 11.88 10.66 8.72
CA SER A 44 11.12 9.64 9.46
C SER A 44 10.45 8.59 8.57
N ILE A 45 10.20 8.89 7.27
CA ILE A 45 9.73 7.89 6.31
C ILE A 45 10.81 6.83 6.09
N LYS A 46 12.06 7.26 5.92
CA LYS A 46 13.19 6.36 5.66
C LYS A 46 13.59 5.53 6.87
N MET A 47 13.36 6.02 8.08
CA MET A 47 13.78 5.37 9.32
C MET A 47 12.73 4.34 9.80
N PRO A 48 13.02 3.02 9.77
CA PRO A 48 12.05 1.99 10.15
C PRO A 48 11.50 2.16 11.58
N LEU A 49 12.36 2.55 12.53
CA LEU A 49 11.98 2.80 13.92
C LEU A 49 10.92 3.90 14.06
N ALA A 50 10.87 4.88 13.16
CA ALA A 50 9.87 5.96 13.22
C ALA A 50 8.49 5.60 12.68
N ALA A 51 8.23 4.37 12.21
CA ALA A 51 6.97 4.02 11.54
C ALA A 51 5.70 4.47 12.29
N SER A 52 5.64 4.23 13.61
CA SER A 52 4.48 4.60 14.44
C SER A 52 4.26 6.12 14.53
N SER A 53 5.32 6.93 14.45
CA SER A 53 5.21 8.39 14.45
C SER A 53 4.54 8.95 13.19
N LEU A 54 4.55 8.19 12.09
CA LEU A 54 3.96 8.60 10.81
C LEU A 54 2.43 8.43 10.80
N PHE A 55 1.87 7.58 11.65
CA PHE A 55 0.44 7.23 11.62
C PHE A 55 -0.50 8.43 11.83
N LYS A 56 -0.06 9.43 12.60
CA LYS A 56 -0.81 10.67 12.86
C LYS A 56 -0.22 11.91 12.19
N ASN A 57 0.72 11.73 11.27
CA ASN A 57 1.36 12.84 10.58
C ASN A 57 0.43 13.38 9.48
N LYS A 58 -0.20 14.53 9.72
CA LYS A 58 -1.18 15.15 8.78
C LYS A 58 -0.60 15.53 7.41
N LYS A 59 0.72 15.69 7.31
CA LYS A 59 1.39 16.02 6.04
C LYS A 59 1.54 14.80 5.14
N TYR A 60 1.97 13.67 5.70
CA TYR A 60 2.27 12.43 4.95
C TYR A 60 1.21 11.33 5.12
N GLY A 61 0.15 11.60 5.88
CA GLY A 61 -0.96 10.70 6.12
C GLY A 61 -2.31 11.38 5.87
N TRP A 62 -3.32 10.55 5.60
CA TRP A 62 -4.72 10.97 5.57
C TRP A 62 -5.31 11.15 6.98
N CYS A 63 -4.76 10.42 7.96
CA CYS A 63 -5.20 10.44 9.35
C CYS A 63 -6.72 10.21 9.51
N TYR A 64 -7.24 9.21 8.79
CA TYR A 64 -8.64 8.82 8.94
C TYR A 64 -8.91 8.29 10.34
N GLU A 65 -10.13 8.48 10.78
CA GLU A 65 -10.71 7.81 11.93
C GLU A 65 -11.98 7.10 11.47
N THR A 66 -12.28 5.94 12.05
CA THR A 66 -13.57 5.29 11.82
C THR A 66 -14.69 6.08 12.49
N GLU A 67 -15.91 5.88 12.01
CA GLU A 67 -17.10 6.25 12.80
C GLU A 67 -17.10 5.50 14.15
N PRO A 68 -17.86 5.98 15.16
CA PRO A 68 -18.01 5.28 16.43
C PRO A 68 -18.57 3.86 16.24
N GLU A 69 -17.80 2.85 16.65
CA GLU A 69 -18.18 1.45 16.47
C GLU A 69 -18.97 0.93 17.67
N LYS A 70 -20.26 0.61 17.46
CA LYS A 70 -21.17 0.13 18.52
C LYS A 70 -20.65 -1.12 19.23
N ASN A 71 -20.06 -2.03 18.47
CA ASN A 71 -19.49 -3.28 18.99
C ASN A 71 -18.12 -3.09 19.68
N LEU A 72 -17.60 -1.85 19.71
CA LEU A 72 -16.33 -1.49 20.35
C LEU A 72 -16.50 -0.40 21.41
N ASN A 73 -17.66 -0.39 22.10
CA ASN A 73 -18.05 0.61 23.09
C ASN A 73 -18.07 2.05 22.54
N ASN A 74 -18.54 2.21 21.29
CA ASN A 74 -18.62 3.49 20.58
C ASN A 74 -17.28 4.22 20.43
N ARG A 75 -16.16 3.48 20.43
CA ARG A 75 -14.84 4.08 20.17
C ARG A 75 -14.66 4.32 18.68
N THR A 76 -13.91 5.37 18.36
CA THR A 76 -13.33 5.57 17.04
C THR A 76 -11.94 4.92 17.00
N ILE A 77 -11.56 4.40 15.85
CA ILE A 77 -10.25 3.79 15.62
C ILE A 77 -9.45 4.67 14.68
N ASN A 78 -8.21 5.01 15.08
CA ASN A 78 -7.25 5.66 14.20
C ASN A 78 -6.88 4.71 13.05
N TRP A 79 -7.09 5.16 11.81
CA TRP A 79 -6.96 4.33 10.61
C TRP A 79 -5.93 4.92 9.63
N PRO A 80 -4.63 4.69 9.86
CA PRO A 80 -3.58 5.36 9.11
C PRO A 80 -3.59 4.90 7.65
N ARG A 81 -3.53 5.88 6.74
CA ARG A 81 -3.30 5.70 5.31
C ARG A 81 -2.27 6.70 4.85
N GLY A 82 -1.29 6.25 4.07
CA GLY A 82 -0.24 7.12 3.55
C GLY A 82 -0.79 8.08 2.50
N LYS A 83 -0.30 9.32 2.53
CA LYS A 83 -0.61 10.42 1.61
C LYS A 83 0.71 11.07 1.21
N THR A 84 1.46 10.36 0.38
CA THR A 84 2.79 10.72 -0.13
C THR A 84 3.19 9.71 -1.21
N LEU A 85 4.29 9.91 -1.92
CA LEU A 85 4.80 8.88 -2.85
C LEU A 85 5.07 7.55 -2.12
N GLY A 86 4.66 6.45 -2.74
CA GLY A 86 4.64 5.11 -2.16
C GLY A 86 3.41 4.85 -1.28
N GLY A 87 2.61 5.88 -0.97
CA GLY A 87 1.39 5.79 -0.19
C GLY A 87 1.61 5.09 1.15
N SER A 88 0.78 4.10 1.44
CA SER A 88 0.87 3.36 2.70
C SER A 88 2.17 2.56 2.85
N SER A 89 2.87 2.16 1.76
CA SER A 89 4.18 1.50 1.90
C SER A 89 5.26 2.41 2.51
N SER A 90 5.10 3.72 2.37
CA SER A 90 5.99 4.72 2.97
C SER A 90 5.74 4.96 4.45
N ILE A 91 4.70 4.37 5.03
CA ILE A 91 4.37 4.49 6.45
C ILE A 91 4.14 3.14 7.15
N ASN A 92 4.17 2.00 6.43
CA ASN A 92 3.81 0.68 6.95
C ASN A 92 4.80 0.12 7.99
N GLY A 93 4.58 -1.12 8.45
CA GLY A 93 5.46 -1.89 9.32
C GLY A 93 6.57 -2.69 8.60
N MET A 94 6.76 -2.49 7.29
CA MET A 94 7.78 -3.14 6.43
C MET A 94 7.76 -4.67 6.35
N LEU A 95 6.92 -5.36 7.12
CA LEU A 95 6.73 -6.80 7.04
C LEU A 95 6.37 -7.22 5.61
N TYR A 96 7.07 -8.21 5.08
CA TYR A 96 6.82 -8.82 3.79
C TYR A 96 6.23 -10.21 3.98
N ILE A 97 4.95 -10.36 3.65
CA ILE A 97 4.21 -11.61 3.72
C ILE A 97 3.17 -11.65 2.59
N ARG A 98 2.94 -12.84 2.03
CA ARG A 98 1.93 -13.16 1.02
C ARG A 98 0.73 -13.83 1.68
N GLY A 99 -0.42 -13.85 1.00
CA GLY A 99 -1.56 -14.65 1.43
C GLY A 99 -1.28 -16.15 1.33
N GLN A 100 -2.16 -16.95 1.92
CA GLN A 100 -2.20 -18.40 1.72
C GLN A 100 -2.68 -18.71 0.29
N ALA A 101 -2.39 -19.90 -0.24
CA ALA A 101 -2.84 -20.27 -1.58
C ALA A 101 -4.37 -20.19 -1.70
N GLU A 102 -5.08 -20.61 -0.65
CA GLU A 102 -6.53 -20.65 -0.55
C GLU A 102 -7.17 -19.26 -0.66
N ASP A 103 -6.47 -18.20 -0.24
CA ASP A 103 -6.96 -16.82 -0.35
C ASP A 103 -7.16 -16.44 -1.83
N TYR A 104 -6.19 -16.78 -2.67
CA TYR A 104 -6.19 -16.48 -4.10
C TYR A 104 -7.07 -17.45 -4.89
N GLU A 105 -7.07 -18.73 -4.52
CA GLU A 105 -8.02 -19.69 -5.10
C GLU A 105 -9.47 -19.30 -4.80
N ALA A 106 -9.75 -18.73 -3.63
CA ALA A 106 -11.09 -18.21 -3.33
C ALA A 106 -11.48 -17.08 -4.29
N TRP A 107 -10.54 -16.20 -4.69
CA TRP A 107 -10.80 -15.17 -5.70
C TRP A 107 -11.13 -15.77 -7.06
N GLU A 108 -10.39 -16.79 -7.48
CA GLU A 108 -10.67 -17.49 -8.75
C GLU A 108 -12.02 -18.22 -8.70
N ARG A 109 -12.32 -18.94 -7.61
CA ARG A 109 -13.63 -19.59 -7.39
C ARG A 109 -14.78 -18.57 -7.37
N ALA A 110 -14.53 -17.34 -6.95
CA ALA A 110 -15.49 -16.23 -7.03
C ALA A 110 -15.68 -15.67 -8.46
N GLY A 111 -15.02 -16.24 -9.47
CA GLY A 111 -15.17 -15.88 -10.88
C GLY A 111 -14.02 -15.04 -11.47
N ASN A 112 -12.98 -14.75 -10.69
CA ASN A 112 -11.83 -13.95 -11.15
C ASN A 112 -10.78 -14.86 -11.80
N LYS A 113 -11.06 -15.33 -13.02
CA LYS A 113 -10.17 -16.25 -13.75
C LYS A 113 -8.74 -15.69 -13.86
N GLY A 114 -7.75 -16.53 -13.56
CA GLY A 114 -6.33 -16.13 -13.59
C GLY A 114 -5.83 -15.39 -12.35
N TRP A 115 -6.67 -15.31 -11.30
CA TRP A 115 -6.28 -14.81 -9.98
C TRP A 115 -6.02 -15.93 -8.96
N GLY A 116 -5.99 -17.20 -9.40
CA GLY A 116 -5.60 -18.32 -8.56
C GLY A 116 -4.12 -18.25 -8.18
N TYR A 117 -3.75 -18.88 -7.06
CA TYR A 117 -2.38 -18.82 -6.51
C TYR A 117 -1.30 -19.19 -7.55
N ARG A 118 -1.54 -20.26 -8.32
CA ARG A 118 -0.65 -20.72 -9.38
C ARG A 118 -0.42 -19.68 -10.47
N ASP A 119 -1.46 -18.97 -10.89
CA ASP A 119 -1.37 -17.91 -11.91
C ASP A 119 -0.64 -16.67 -11.37
N LEU A 120 -0.80 -16.39 -10.08
CA LEU A 120 -0.18 -15.24 -9.42
C LEU A 120 1.29 -15.45 -9.04
N MET A 121 1.73 -16.71 -8.88
CA MET A 121 3.11 -17.04 -8.46
C MET A 121 4.17 -16.36 -9.33
N LYS A 122 3.97 -16.33 -10.66
CA LYS A 122 4.90 -15.66 -11.59
C LYS A 122 5.05 -14.16 -11.29
N TYR A 123 4.00 -13.50 -10.79
CA TYR A 123 4.06 -12.09 -10.43
C TYR A 123 4.73 -11.89 -9.07
N PHE A 124 4.47 -12.78 -8.10
CA PHE A 124 5.16 -12.72 -6.80
C PHE A 124 6.67 -12.87 -6.97
N VAL A 125 7.10 -13.89 -7.73
CA VAL A 125 8.51 -14.11 -8.07
C VAL A 125 9.08 -12.93 -8.87
N ALA A 126 8.38 -12.43 -9.90
CA ALA A 126 8.91 -11.34 -10.73
C ALA A 126 9.06 -9.99 -10.00
N LEU A 127 8.26 -9.73 -8.96
CA LEU A 127 8.34 -8.49 -8.18
C LEU A 127 9.53 -8.49 -7.22
N GLU A 128 9.93 -9.66 -6.76
CA GLU A 128 10.79 -9.86 -5.60
C GLU A 128 12.29 -9.86 -5.95
N ASN A 129 13.07 -9.23 -5.07
CA ASN A 129 14.51 -9.33 -4.98
C ASN A 129 14.90 -9.83 -3.59
N ASN A 130 14.68 -11.12 -3.36
CA ASN A 130 14.95 -11.80 -2.12
C ASN A 130 16.46 -12.00 -1.94
N GLN A 131 16.96 -11.64 -0.76
CA GLN A 131 18.38 -11.77 -0.42
C GLN A 131 18.71 -13.03 0.37
N ASN A 132 17.70 -13.84 0.74
CA ASN A 132 17.86 -15.01 1.61
C ASN A 132 17.53 -16.33 0.93
N HIS A 133 16.65 -16.33 -0.07
CA HIS A 133 16.12 -17.53 -0.71
C HIS A 133 16.39 -17.55 -2.22
N GLU A 134 16.79 -18.72 -2.73
CA GLU A 134 17.02 -19.01 -4.15
C GLU A 134 16.31 -20.31 -4.52
N ASP A 135 14.99 -20.27 -4.59
CA ASP A 135 14.15 -21.43 -4.91
C ASP A 135 12.96 -21.04 -5.80
N GLN A 136 12.03 -21.98 -6.01
CA GLN A 136 10.88 -21.78 -6.91
C GLN A 136 9.82 -20.79 -6.40
N TYR A 137 9.81 -20.47 -5.10
CA TYR A 137 8.84 -19.57 -4.49
C TYR A 137 9.31 -18.12 -4.53
N HIS A 138 10.60 -17.88 -4.74
CA HIS A 138 11.22 -16.58 -4.61
C HIS A 138 11.87 -16.06 -5.89
N GLY A 139 11.82 -14.74 -6.07
CA GLY A 139 12.64 -14.04 -7.06
C GLY A 139 13.80 -13.31 -6.40
N ASN A 140 14.94 -13.25 -7.07
CA ASN A 140 16.15 -12.50 -6.64
C ASN A 140 16.58 -11.44 -7.69
N PHE A 141 15.64 -11.01 -8.54
CA PHE A 141 15.92 -10.15 -9.69
C PHE A 141 14.90 -9.02 -9.89
N GLY A 142 13.79 -9.04 -9.14
CA GLY A 142 12.76 -8.02 -9.20
C GLY A 142 13.21 -6.68 -8.61
N SER A 143 12.29 -5.73 -8.55
CA SER A 143 12.60 -4.39 -8.02
C SER A 143 12.36 -4.25 -6.52
N LEU A 144 11.52 -5.09 -5.91
CA LEU A 144 11.20 -5.00 -4.49
C LEU A 144 12.21 -5.77 -3.65
N TRP A 145 13.02 -5.03 -2.90
CA TRP A 145 13.97 -5.61 -1.95
C TRP A 145 13.27 -6.35 -0.81
N VAL A 146 13.69 -7.59 -0.56
CA VAL A 146 13.18 -8.44 0.53
C VAL A 146 14.37 -9.10 1.23
N GLN A 147 14.44 -8.93 2.54
CA GLN A 147 15.44 -9.61 3.36
C GLN A 147 14.92 -9.92 4.77
N THR A 148 15.50 -10.92 5.42
CA THR A 148 15.45 -11.09 6.87
C THR A 148 16.33 -10.01 7.50
N TYR A 149 15.77 -9.24 8.43
CA TYR A 149 16.50 -8.15 9.08
C TYR A 149 17.32 -8.67 10.26
N GLU A 150 18.64 -8.44 10.19
CA GLU A 150 19.63 -8.77 11.21
C GLU A 150 20.21 -7.42 11.69
N PRO A 151 19.84 -6.89 12.87
CA PRO A 151 20.02 -7.56 14.15
C PRO A 151 18.72 -7.82 14.92
N ILE A 152 18.64 -8.99 15.56
CA ILE A 152 17.54 -9.40 16.42
C ILE A 152 17.79 -9.05 17.90
N LEU A 153 16.78 -8.49 18.57
CA LEU A 153 16.82 -8.21 20.01
C LEU A 153 16.87 -9.49 20.85
N GLU A 154 17.59 -9.47 21.98
CA GLU A 154 17.63 -10.59 22.94
C GLU A 154 16.24 -10.98 23.48
N ALA A 155 15.34 -9.99 23.60
CA ALA A 155 13.93 -10.25 23.93
C ALA A 155 13.23 -11.09 22.85
N SER A 156 13.47 -10.79 21.56
CA SER A 156 12.92 -11.55 20.44
C SER A 156 13.51 -12.97 20.40
N LYS A 157 14.82 -13.14 20.60
CA LYS A 157 15.44 -14.48 20.72
C LYS A 157 14.83 -15.30 21.86
N SER A 158 14.60 -14.66 23.00
CA SER A 158 13.96 -15.31 24.16
C SER A 158 12.53 -15.78 23.84
N PHE A 159 11.77 -14.98 23.09
CA PHE A 159 10.44 -15.35 22.61
C PHE A 159 10.48 -16.55 21.65
N LEU A 160 11.35 -16.52 20.63
CA LEU A 160 11.53 -17.63 19.69
C LEU A 160 11.93 -18.93 20.41
N ASN A 161 12.82 -18.84 21.40
CA ASN A 161 13.19 -19.99 22.24
C ASN A 161 12.03 -20.53 23.07
N ALA A 162 11.14 -19.66 23.56
CA ALA A 162 9.94 -20.08 24.28
C ALA A 162 8.96 -20.82 23.35
N CYS A 163 8.75 -20.32 22.13
CA CYS A 163 7.95 -21.01 21.09
C CYS A 163 8.50 -22.40 20.79
N LYS A 164 9.83 -22.52 20.63
CA LYS A 164 10.50 -23.82 20.43
C LYS A 164 10.28 -24.77 21.61
N LYS A 165 10.44 -24.30 22.84
CA LYS A 165 10.22 -25.12 24.06
C LYS A 165 8.77 -25.56 24.22
N TYR A 166 7.81 -24.76 23.75
CA TYR A 166 6.40 -25.11 23.72
C TYR A 166 6.08 -26.18 22.68
N GLY A 167 6.98 -26.43 21.72
CA GLY A 167 6.80 -27.42 20.66
C GLY A 167 6.16 -26.86 19.38
N LEU A 168 6.19 -25.54 19.16
CA LEU A 168 5.80 -24.99 17.87
C LEU A 168 6.85 -25.34 16.81
N THR A 169 6.41 -25.53 15.56
CA THR A 169 7.30 -25.73 14.42
C THR A 169 8.01 -24.43 14.08
N GLN A 170 9.34 -24.47 13.97
CA GLN A 170 10.10 -23.33 13.49
C GLN A 170 9.92 -23.20 11.98
N ASN A 171 9.59 -22.00 11.53
CA ASN A 171 9.45 -21.64 10.13
C ASN A 171 10.43 -20.51 9.80
N ASN A 172 11.25 -20.70 8.77
CA ASN A 172 12.23 -19.71 8.35
C ASN A 172 11.83 -18.98 7.07
N ASP A 173 10.70 -19.37 6.47
CA ASP A 173 10.17 -18.80 5.25
C ASP A 173 8.63 -18.87 5.23
N PHE A 174 8.00 -17.76 5.62
CA PHE A 174 6.54 -17.62 5.61
C PHE A 174 5.94 -17.42 4.21
N ASN A 175 6.75 -17.41 3.16
CA ASN A 175 6.31 -17.23 1.78
C ASN A 175 6.66 -18.43 0.88
N GLY A 176 7.20 -19.49 1.48
CA GLY A 176 7.54 -20.77 0.84
C GLY A 176 6.36 -21.73 0.77
N ASP A 177 6.61 -23.01 1.03
CA ASP A 177 5.64 -24.10 0.90
C ASP A 177 4.59 -24.16 2.02
N ASP A 178 4.97 -23.82 3.26
CA ASP A 178 4.09 -23.75 4.43
C ASP A 178 4.35 -22.44 5.20
N GLN A 179 3.29 -21.74 5.61
CA GLN A 179 3.41 -20.53 6.45
C GLN A 179 3.19 -20.82 7.95
N GLY A 180 2.84 -22.05 8.32
CA GLY A 180 2.63 -22.45 9.70
C GLY A 180 3.90 -22.38 10.53
N GLY A 181 3.78 -21.96 11.79
CA GLY A 181 4.87 -22.01 12.77
C GLY A 181 5.29 -20.65 13.32
N PHE A 182 6.52 -20.58 13.82
CA PHE A 182 7.11 -19.36 14.39
C PHE A 182 8.49 -19.09 13.80
N GLY A 183 8.87 -17.82 13.69
CA GLY A 183 10.09 -17.43 13.00
C GLY A 183 10.29 -15.93 12.89
N GLN A 184 11.32 -15.54 12.15
CA GLN A 184 11.56 -14.14 11.79
C GLN A 184 10.88 -13.85 10.45
N TYR A 185 10.17 -12.73 10.39
CA TYR A 185 9.62 -12.26 9.12
C TYR A 185 10.68 -11.60 8.26
N GLN A 186 10.57 -11.75 6.94
CA GLN A 186 11.26 -10.89 6.01
C GLN A 186 10.63 -9.49 5.97
N VAL A 187 11.41 -8.51 5.57
CA VAL A 187 11.03 -7.10 5.54
C VAL A 187 11.52 -6.39 4.28
N ASN A 188 10.84 -5.29 3.94
CA ASN A 188 11.30 -4.34 2.93
C ASN A 188 12.16 -3.24 3.58
N ILE A 189 13.36 -3.64 4.04
CA ILE A 189 14.39 -2.73 4.55
C ILE A 189 15.67 -2.99 3.75
N LYS A 190 16.23 -1.94 3.14
CA LYS A 190 17.46 -1.96 2.36
C LYS A 190 18.45 -0.95 2.95
N ASP A 191 19.67 -1.39 3.24
CA ASP A 191 20.73 -0.55 3.84
C ASP A 191 20.26 0.21 5.09
N GLY A 192 19.50 -0.48 5.96
CA GLY A 192 18.95 0.07 7.20
C GLY A 192 17.78 1.05 7.02
N GLN A 193 17.34 1.30 5.78
CA GLN A 193 16.26 2.23 5.46
C GLN A 193 15.03 1.47 4.96
N ARG A 194 13.84 2.01 5.25
CA ARG A 194 12.59 1.56 4.63
C ARG A 194 12.75 1.58 3.11
N PHE A 195 12.34 0.49 2.46
CA PHE A 195 12.31 0.37 1.01
C PHE A 195 10.85 0.31 0.52
N SER A 196 10.30 1.47 0.16
CA SER A 196 8.88 1.60 -0.22
C SER A 196 8.63 1.22 -1.68
N ALA A 197 7.36 1.20 -2.08
CA ALA A 197 7.01 1.06 -3.50
C ALA A 197 7.50 2.24 -4.36
N ALA A 198 7.65 3.44 -3.78
CA ALA A 198 8.24 4.56 -4.51
C ALA A 198 9.73 4.31 -4.78
N ASP A 199 10.46 3.77 -3.80
CA ASP A 199 11.88 3.43 -3.96
C ASP A 199 12.09 2.31 -4.99
N ALA A 200 11.27 1.26 -4.89
CA ALA A 200 11.37 0.09 -5.77
C ALA A 200 10.95 0.39 -7.21
N PHE A 201 9.84 1.10 -7.41
CA PHE A 201 9.19 1.14 -8.73
C PHE A 201 9.12 2.53 -9.35
N LEU A 202 9.00 3.61 -8.57
CA LEU A 202 8.74 4.94 -9.13
C LEU A 202 10.02 5.75 -9.33
N LYS A 203 10.82 5.94 -8.26
CA LYS A 203 12.03 6.77 -8.30
C LYS A 203 13.03 6.37 -9.39
N PRO A 204 13.25 5.06 -9.69
CA PRO A 204 14.18 4.66 -10.74
C PRO A 204 13.75 5.06 -12.16
N VAL A 205 12.52 5.55 -12.35
CA VAL A 205 11.94 5.83 -13.68
C VAL A 205 11.36 7.25 -13.80
N LEU A 206 11.61 8.13 -12.82
CA LEU A 206 11.10 9.50 -12.82
C LEU A 206 11.74 10.39 -13.88
N ASP A 207 12.86 9.98 -14.45
CA ASP A 207 13.57 10.66 -15.54
C ASP A 207 13.01 10.32 -16.93
N ARG A 208 12.09 9.35 -17.03
CA ARG A 208 11.42 8.99 -18.29
C ARG A 208 10.58 10.16 -18.81
N THR A 209 10.84 10.59 -20.04
CA THR A 209 10.16 11.74 -20.68
C THR A 209 8.67 11.53 -20.95
N ASN A 210 8.21 10.28 -20.92
CA ASN A 210 6.81 9.89 -21.10
C ASN A 210 6.04 9.67 -19.78
N LEU A 211 6.67 9.91 -18.62
CA LEU A 211 6.05 9.82 -17.30
C LEU A 211 6.01 11.21 -16.63
N ASP A 212 4.82 11.79 -16.53
CA ASP A 212 4.59 13.01 -15.77
C ASP A 212 4.11 12.68 -14.34
N LEU A 213 4.69 13.31 -13.32
CA LEU A 213 4.28 13.19 -11.92
C LEU A 213 3.70 14.51 -11.40
N LEU A 214 2.50 14.47 -10.84
CA LEU A 214 1.87 15.59 -10.12
C LEU A 214 1.68 15.23 -8.66
N THR A 215 2.35 15.96 -7.77
CA THR A 215 2.17 15.84 -6.31
C THR A 215 1.38 17.02 -5.75
N ASN A 216 0.90 16.89 -4.51
CA ASN A 216 0.01 17.88 -3.88
C ASN A 216 -1.23 18.17 -4.75
N ALA A 217 -1.71 17.14 -5.43
CA ALA A 217 -2.77 17.21 -6.43
C ALA A 217 -3.88 16.21 -6.08
N LEU A 218 -5.05 16.72 -5.67
CA LEU A 218 -6.18 15.90 -5.26
C LEU A 218 -7.13 15.69 -6.43
N VAL A 219 -7.28 14.44 -6.88
CA VAL A 219 -8.35 14.12 -7.84
C VAL A 219 -9.69 14.14 -7.13
N GLU A 220 -10.59 15.01 -7.57
CA GLU A 220 -11.92 15.16 -6.99
C GLU A 220 -12.92 14.18 -7.60
N LYS A 221 -12.84 13.94 -8.91
CA LYS A 221 -13.67 12.96 -9.63
C LYS A 221 -13.10 12.61 -11.00
N VAL A 222 -13.55 11.48 -11.52
CA VAL A 222 -13.44 11.09 -12.93
C VAL A 222 -14.56 11.78 -13.72
N ILE A 223 -14.23 12.30 -14.89
CA ILE A 223 -15.14 12.91 -15.84
C ILE A 223 -15.51 11.84 -16.86
N THR A 224 -16.81 11.66 -17.10
CA THR A 224 -17.32 10.67 -18.04
C THR A 224 -18.20 11.29 -19.11
N SER A 225 -18.22 10.70 -20.30
CA SER A 225 -19.18 10.98 -21.37
C SER A 225 -19.65 9.66 -21.97
N ASN A 226 -20.96 9.45 -22.10
CA ASN A 226 -21.54 8.19 -22.62
C ASN A 226 -20.96 6.94 -21.94
N LYS A 227 -20.86 6.95 -20.60
CA LYS A 227 -20.23 5.90 -19.78
C LYS A 227 -18.75 5.61 -20.06
N LYS A 228 -18.08 6.43 -20.88
CA LYS A 228 -16.63 6.39 -21.08
C LYS A 228 -15.94 7.38 -20.16
N ALA A 229 -14.90 6.97 -19.45
CA ALA A 229 -14.02 7.86 -18.70
C ALA A 229 -13.14 8.65 -19.68
N ILE A 230 -13.17 9.98 -19.61
CA ILE A 230 -12.51 10.87 -20.58
C ILE A 230 -11.49 11.83 -19.94
N GLY A 231 -11.46 11.91 -18.61
CA GLY A 231 -10.51 12.76 -17.90
C GLY A 231 -10.76 12.76 -16.41
N VAL A 232 -10.00 13.58 -15.70
CA VAL A 232 -10.12 13.79 -14.26
C VAL A 232 -10.24 15.27 -13.94
N LYS A 233 -11.03 15.59 -12.93
CA LYS A 233 -11.02 16.90 -12.28
C LYS A 233 -10.05 16.83 -11.12
N VAL A 234 -9.03 17.67 -11.13
CA VAL A 234 -7.95 17.68 -10.13
C VAL A 234 -7.83 19.07 -9.50
N LYS A 235 -7.71 19.09 -8.18
CA LYS A 235 -7.44 20.30 -7.40
C LYS A 235 -5.95 20.37 -7.08
N ILE A 236 -5.30 21.43 -7.51
CA ILE A 236 -3.90 21.71 -7.27
C ILE A 236 -3.82 23.04 -6.54
N LYS A 237 -3.37 23.03 -5.28
CA LYS A 237 -3.50 24.19 -4.38
C LYS A 237 -4.96 24.66 -4.29
N ASN A 238 -5.26 25.87 -4.77
CA ASN A 238 -6.61 26.46 -4.78
C ASN A 238 -7.24 26.49 -6.18
N GLU A 239 -6.58 25.90 -7.17
CA GLU A 239 -7.05 25.89 -8.55
C GLU A 239 -7.57 24.51 -8.95
N VAL A 240 -8.58 24.53 -9.80
CA VAL A 240 -9.20 23.33 -10.36
C VAL A 240 -8.79 23.22 -11.81
N HIS A 241 -8.24 22.06 -12.17
CA HIS A 241 -7.86 21.74 -13.54
C HIS A 241 -8.62 20.51 -14.03
N VAL A 242 -8.74 20.39 -15.35
CA VAL A 242 -9.25 19.22 -16.04
C VAL A 242 -8.13 18.66 -16.89
N ILE A 243 -7.86 17.36 -16.74
CA ILE A 243 -6.84 16.65 -17.52
C ILE A 243 -7.50 15.47 -18.23
N GLY A 244 -7.37 15.41 -19.55
CA GLY A 244 -7.97 14.39 -20.40
C GLY A 244 -7.19 13.07 -20.41
N SER A 245 -7.90 11.97 -20.62
CA SER A 245 -7.29 10.66 -20.92
C SER A 245 -7.73 10.18 -22.30
N THR A 246 -6.78 9.72 -23.12
CA THR A 246 -7.08 9.14 -24.44
C THR A 246 -7.27 7.64 -24.43
N SER A 247 -6.87 6.94 -23.35
CA SER A 247 -7.07 5.49 -23.18
C SER A 247 -7.79 5.19 -21.86
N GLU A 248 -7.04 5.10 -20.76
CA GLU A 248 -7.59 4.59 -19.49
C GLU A 248 -7.30 5.54 -18.33
N ILE A 249 -8.15 5.45 -17.30
CA ILE A 249 -7.99 6.12 -16.01
C ILE A 249 -8.02 5.03 -14.95
N ILE A 250 -6.94 4.90 -14.20
CA ILE A 250 -6.71 3.77 -13.28
C ILE A 250 -6.71 4.29 -11.85
N LEU A 251 -7.60 3.75 -11.03
CA LEU A 251 -7.76 4.16 -9.63
C LEU A 251 -6.81 3.38 -8.71
N CYS A 252 -5.85 4.08 -8.14
CA CYS A 252 -4.88 3.57 -7.17
C CYS A 252 -4.95 4.32 -5.83
N GLY A 253 -6.13 4.87 -5.48
CA GLY A 253 -6.39 5.59 -4.23
C GLY A 253 -6.48 4.68 -2.99
N GLY A 254 -6.29 3.37 -3.15
CA GLY A 254 -6.44 2.37 -2.09
C GLY A 254 -7.91 2.10 -1.74
N SER A 255 -8.12 1.16 -0.81
CA SER A 255 -9.46 0.63 -0.48
C SER A 255 -10.43 1.66 0.11
N ILE A 256 -9.95 2.83 0.53
CA ILE A 256 -10.77 3.92 1.08
C ILE A 256 -11.08 4.96 -0.01
N ASN A 257 -10.07 5.46 -0.73
CA ASN A 257 -10.26 6.62 -1.59
C ASN A 257 -10.70 6.23 -3.00
N SER A 258 -10.36 5.04 -3.49
CA SER A 258 -10.84 4.57 -4.80
C SER A 258 -12.38 4.49 -4.86
N PRO A 259 -13.10 3.84 -3.91
CA PRO A 259 -14.56 3.83 -3.93
C PRO A 259 -15.15 5.23 -3.69
N GLN A 260 -14.51 6.07 -2.87
CA GLN A 260 -14.93 7.47 -2.69
C GLN A 260 -14.89 8.24 -4.02
N ILE A 261 -13.79 8.14 -4.78
CA ILE A 261 -13.65 8.80 -6.08
C ILE A 261 -14.69 8.27 -7.07
N LEU A 262 -14.96 6.96 -7.11
CA LEU A 262 -16.03 6.39 -7.93
C LEU A 262 -17.39 7.02 -7.59
N MET A 263 -17.72 7.09 -6.30
CA MET A 263 -18.99 7.68 -5.85
C MET A 263 -19.08 9.17 -6.18
N LEU A 264 -18.01 9.95 -5.96
CA LEU A 264 -17.92 11.36 -6.37
C LEU A 264 -18.01 11.55 -7.90
N SER A 265 -17.74 10.49 -8.66
CA SER A 265 -17.87 10.42 -10.12
C SER A 265 -19.22 9.89 -10.57
N GLY A 266 -20.20 9.68 -9.68
CA GLY A 266 -21.52 9.18 -10.02
C GLY A 266 -21.59 7.66 -10.27
N ILE A 267 -20.59 6.90 -9.84
CA ILE A 267 -20.52 5.44 -9.97
C ILE A 267 -20.56 4.82 -8.57
N GLY A 268 -21.67 4.19 -8.21
CA GLY A 268 -21.86 3.62 -6.87
C GLY A 268 -23.32 3.38 -6.54
N PRO A 269 -23.67 3.12 -5.26
CA PRO A 269 -25.05 2.82 -4.88
C PRO A 269 -26.00 4.00 -5.16
N MET A 270 -26.97 3.81 -6.05
CA MET A 270 -27.84 4.89 -6.54
C MET A 270 -28.46 5.74 -5.43
N LYS A 271 -28.99 5.10 -4.38
CA LYS A 271 -29.64 5.80 -3.26
C LYS A 271 -28.65 6.74 -2.55
N HIS A 272 -27.48 6.22 -2.19
CA HIS A 272 -26.44 6.99 -1.51
C HIS A 272 -25.96 8.18 -2.35
N LEU A 273 -25.79 7.99 -3.66
CA LEU A 273 -25.42 9.06 -4.58
C LEU A 273 -26.48 10.19 -4.61
N LYS A 274 -27.77 9.82 -4.66
CA LYS A 274 -28.88 10.78 -4.63
C LYS A 274 -28.96 11.54 -3.31
N ASP A 275 -28.74 10.87 -2.18
CA ASP A 275 -28.70 11.49 -0.84
C ASP A 275 -27.62 12.58 -0.75
N HIS A 276 -26.54 12.44 -1.52
CA HIS A 276 -25.45 13.42 -1.65
C HIS A 276 -25.58 14.37 -2.86
N GLN A 277 -26.72 14.38 -3.55
CA GLN A 277 -26.97 15.25 -4.73
C GLN A 277 -25.97 15.02 -5.88
N ILE A 278 -25.50 13.78 -6.04
CA ILE A 278 -24.59 13.38 -7.12
C ILE A 278 -25.41 12.71 -8.23
N SER A 279 -25.25 13.19 -9.47
CA SER A 279 -25.87 12.56 -10.64
C SER A 279 -25.37 11.13 -10.83
N VAL A 280 -26.30 10.19 -10.98
CA VAL A 280 -25.99 8.77 -11.11
C VAL A 280 -25.66 8.46 -12.57
N ILE A 281 -24.42 8.04 -12.82
CA ILE A 281 -23.93 7.60 -14.12
C ILE A 281 -24.06 6.08 -14.25
N GLN A 282 -23.74 5.35 -13.19
CA GLN A 282 -23.89 3.90 -13.12
C GLN A 282 -24.23 3.50 -11.69
N ASP A 283 -25.38 2.83 -11.53
CA ASP A 283 -25.69 2.16 -10.27
C ASP A 283 -24.81 0.92 -10.14
N LEU A 284 -23.98 0.93 -9.11
CA LEU A 284 -23.06 -0.17 -8.80
C LEU A 284 -23.03 -0.34 -7.27
N PRO A 285 -23.98 -1.10 -6.69
CA PRO A 285 -24.20 -1.13 -5.25
C PRO A 285 -23.03 -1.72 -4.45
N GLY A 286 -22.11 -2.43 -5.09
CA GLY A 286 -20.90 -2.95 -4.45
C GLY A 286 -19.83 -1.91 -4.15
N VAL A 287 -19.88 -0.70 -4.73
CA VAL A 287 -18.86 0.34 -4.49
C VAL A 287 -18.95 0.81 -3.03
N GLY A 288 -17.81 0.73 -2.33
CA GLY A 288 -17.71 1.07 -0.92
C GLY A 288 -18.24 -0.01 0.04
N GLN A 289 -18.67 -1.16 -0.48
CA GLN A 289 -19.13 -2.31 0.30
C GLN A 289 -18.04 -3.39 0.39
N ASN A 290 -18.32 -4.45 1.16
CA ASN A 290 -17.42 -5.59 1.38
C ASN A 290 -16.02 -5.19 1.88
N LEU A 291 -15.95 -4.12 2.66
CA LEU A 291 -14.73 -3.65 3.31
C LEU A 291 -14.30 -4.69 4.36
N GLN A 292 -13.07 -5.15 4.23
CA GLN A 292 -12.44 -6.10 5.13
C GLN A 292 -11.16 -5.49 5.68
N ASP A 293 -10.89 -5.73 6.95
CA ASP A 293 -9.65 -5.34 7.62
C ASP A 293 -9.32 -6.32 8.76
N HIS A 294 -8.06 -6.38 9.16
CA HIS A 294 -7.62 -7.23 10.26
C HIS A 294 -7.64 -6.47 11.59
N LEU A 295 -8.66 -6.74 12.42
CA LEU A 295 -8.76 -6.18 13.75
C LEU A 295 -7.58 -6.66 14.61
N THR A 296 -6.80 -5.71 15.14
CA THR A 296 -5.61 -6.02 15.95
C THR A 296 -5.88 -5.72 17.43
N VAL A 297 -5.54 -6.68 18.30
CA VAL A 297 -5.50 -6.50 19.75
C VAL A 297 -4.05 -6.60 20.21
N ASN A 298 -3.57 -5.58 20.90
CA ASN A 298 -2.21 -5.56 21.43
C ASN A 298 -2.20 -6.03 22.89
N ILE A 299 -1.39 -7.03 23.19
CA ILE A 299 -1.11 -7.49 24.55
C ILE A 299 0.31 -7.07 24.89
N SER A 300 0.49 -6.37 26.01
CA SER A 300 1.79 -5.84 26.42
C SER A 300 2.14 -6.28 27.82
N TYR A 301 3.39 -6.69 28.02
CA TYR A 301 3.93 -7.11 29.31
C TYR A 301 5.17 -6.30 29.64
N LYS A 302 5.33 -5.96 30.93
CA LYS A 302 6.58 -5.39 31.43
C LYS A 302 7.59 -6.52 31.57
N ILE A 303 8.73 -6.38 30.90
CA ILE A 303 9.85 -7.32 31.05
C ILE A 303 10.99 -6.65 31.81
N ASN A 304 11.68 -7.42 32.65
CA ASN A 304 12.87 -6.99 33.36
C ASN A 304 14.11 -7.57 32.67
N LYS A 305 15.26 -6.87 32.75
CA LYS A 305 16.60 -7.33 32.34
C LYS A 305 16.87 -7.44 30.84
N LEU A 306 15.88 -7.35 29.97
CA LEU A 306 16.06 -7.34 28.51
C LEU A 306 15.64 -6.00 27.92
N LYS A 307 16.40 -5.52 26.94
CA LYS A 307 16.01 -4.35 26.13
C LYS A 307 14.92 -4.76 25.14
N THR A 308 13.92 -3.91 25.00
CA THR A 308 12.84 -4.01 24.01
C THR A 308 12.93 -2.87 23.01
N PHE A 309 11.99 -2.86 22.07
CA PHE A 309 11.75 -1.73 21.19
C PHE A 309 11.54 -0.41 21.96
N SER A 310 10.96 -0.44 23.16
CA SER A 310 10.72 0.77 23.96
C SER A 310 12.01 1.48 24.37
N GLU A 311 13.09 0.75 24.62
CA GLU A 311 14.40 1.35 24.94
C GLU A 311 15.09 1.93 23.71
N LEU A 312 14.92 1.31 22.54
CA LEU A 312 15.47 1.80 21.27
C LEU A 312 14.80 3.08 20.79
N MET A 313 13.51 3.24 21.07
CA MET A 313 12.70 4.40 20.68
C MET A 313 12.93 5.66 21.53
N LYS A 314 13.82 5.61 22.53
CA LYS A 314 14.19 6.81 23.29
C LYS A 314 15.01 7.75 22.39
N PRO A 315 14.91 9.08 22.54
CA PRO A 315 15.57 10.04 21.64
C PRO A 315 17.07 9.76 21.38
N LEU A 316 17.84 9.43 22.41
CA LEU A 316 19.26 9.06 22.26
C LEU A 316 19.50 7.71 21.56
N GLY A 317 18.54 6.79 21.64
CA GLY A 317 18.60 5.48 20.98
C GLY A 317 18.36 5.57 19.47
N MET A 318 17.66 6.60 19.00
CA MET A 318 17.33 6.81 17.59
C MET A 318 18.42 7.54 16.78
N VAL A 319 19.48 8.03 17.44
CA VAL A 319 20.59 8.79 16.81
C VAL A 319 21.77 7.87 16.44
N LYS A 320 21.75 6.61 16.88
CA LYS A 320 22.75 5.59 16.55
C LYS A 320 22.36 4.82 15.30
#